data_AF-A0A831JV84-F1
#
_entry.id   AF-A0A831JV84-F1
#
_cell.length_a   1.000
_cell.length_b   1.000
_cell.length_c   1.000
_cell.angle_alpha   90.00
_cell.angle_beta   90.00
_cell.angle_gamma   90.00
#
_symmetry.space_group_name_H-M   'P 1'
#
loop_
_entity.id
_entity.type
_entity.pdbx_description
1 polymer ?
#
loop_
_entity_poly.entity_id
_entity_poly.type
_entity_poly.pdbx_seq_one_letter_code
_entity_poly.pdbx_strand_id
1 'polypeptide(L)'
;MRLNKANLQLREKEREIELLKKKLEYWKGMALDLAARKAVAIPRIKVLSLSALSEMEEFSSESIFVDNLSFVDNRALKKLKDRGARLVLTCSNVNRDDKFKFAENNLAVVSLKVSVLYLSDRFVVLPRDTYDSIKEQGLKELENLRDLIIEKKIEEILDEYRKERIKILLNKE
;
A
#
# COMPACT_ATOMS: atom_id res chain seq x y z
N MET A 1 2.70 -1.62 -59.42
CA MET A 1 2.72 -2.32 -58.11
C MET A 1 3.23 -1.46 -56.94
N ARG A 2 4.35 -0.73 -57.04
CA ARG A 2 4.92 0.04 -55.90
C ARG A 2 3.99 1.13 -55.33
N LEU A 3 3.26 1.84 -56.18
CA LEU A 3 2.27 2.88 -55.78
C LEU A 3 1.08 2.31 -54.97
N ASN A 4 0.59 1.12 -55.33
CA ASN A 4 -0.51 0.49 -54.59
C ASN A 4 -0.07 0.03 -53.19
N LYS A 5 1.18 -0.43 -53.04
CA LYS A 5 1.75 -0.82 -51.74
C LYS A 5 1.95 0.40 -50.83
N ALA A 6 2.44 1.52 -51.37
CA ALA A 6 2.59 2.77 -50.62
C ALA A 6 1.24 3.33 -50.16
N ASN A 7 0.23 3.33 -51.04
CA ASN A 7 -1.13 3.79 -50.68
C ASN A 7 -1.80 2.91 -49.62
N LEU A 8 -1.56 1.60 -49.62
CA LEU A 8 -2.03 0.70 -48.57
C LEU A 8 -1.38 1.01 -47.22
N GLN A 9 -0.06 1.20 -47.19
CA GLN A 9 0.68 1.57 -45.97
C GLN A 9 0.24 2.92 -45.42
N LEU A 10 -0.04 3.89 -46.30
CA LEU A 10 -0.49 5.22 -45.90
C LEU A 10 -1.87 5.18 -45.23
N ARG A 11 -2.81 4.40 -45.79
CA ARG A 11 -4.13 4.17 -45.17
C ARG A 11 -4.04 3.43 -43.83
N GLU A 12 -3.15 2.45 -43.70
CA GLU A 12 -2.91 1.76 -42.41
C GLU A 12 -2.39 2.73 -41.35
N LYS A 13 -1.43 3.59 -41.73
CA LYS A 13 -0.88 4.60 -40.83
C LYS A 13 -1.88 5.69 -40.46
N GLU A 14 -2.74 6.11 -41.38
CA GLU A 14 -3.84 7.05 -41.08
C GLU A 14 -4.81 6.47 -40.04
N ARG A 15 -5.18 5.19 -40.17
CA ARG A 15 -6.01 4.50 -39.16
C ARG A 15 -5.32 4.39 -37.81
N GLU A 16 -4.02 4.10 -37.80
CA GLU A 16 -3.23 4.04 -36.58
C GLU A 16 -3.18 5.41 -35.87
N ILE A 17 -2.97 6.49 -36.63
CA ILE A 17 -3.00 7.86 -36.11
C ILE A 17 -4.37 8.21 -35.53
N GLU A 18 -5.46 7.86 -36.19
CA GLU A 18 -6.81 8.14 -35.70
C GLU A 18 -7.09 7.39 -34.38
N LEU A 19 -6.65 6.15 -34.28
CA LEU A 19 -6.79 5.33 -33.07
C LEU A 19 -5.95 5.90 -31.91
N LEU A 20 -4.74 6.39 -32.20
CA LEU A 20 -3.90 7.06 -31.22
C LEU A 20 -4.48 8.40 -30.76
N LYS A 21 -5.08 9.18 -31.67
CA LYS A 21 -5.78 10.44 -31.32
C LYS A 21 -6.94 10.20 -30.36
N LYS A 22 -7.78 9.19 -30.64
CA LYS A 22 -8.90 8.80 -29.75
C LYS A 22 -8.40 8.37 -28.37
N LYS A 23 -7.31 7.60 -28.30
CA LYS A 23 -6.67 7.24 -27.02
C LYS A 23 -6.17 8.47 -26.28
N LEU A 24 -5.54 9.41 -26.98
CA LEU A 24 -5.01 10.63 -26.37
C LEU A 24 -6.12 11.51 -25.77
N GLU A 25 -7.24 11.69 -26.48
CA GLU A 25 -8.40 12.41 -25.97
C GLU A 25 -9.00 11.73 -24.73
N TYR A 26 -9.13 10.41 -24.76
CA TYR A 26 -9.58 9.63 -23.60
C TYR A 26 -8.69 9.86 -22.37
N TRP A 27 -7.37 9.73 -22.53
CA TRP A 27 -6.42 9.95 -21.43
C TRP A 27 -6.43 11.39 -20.93
N LYS A 28 -6.60 12.37 -21.83
CA LYS A 28 -6.73 13.79 -21.45
C LYS A 28 -7.99 14.01 -20.62
N GLY A 29 -9.12 13.44 -21.03
CA GLY A 29 -10.38 13.50 -20.26
C GLY A 29 -10.24 12.88 -18.88
N MET A 30 -9.61 11.70 -18.80
CA MET A 30 -9.33 11.03 -17.52
C MET A 30 -8.42 11.87 -16.61
N ALA A 31 -7.34 12.44 -17.15
CA ALA A 31 -6.43 13.29 -16.36
C ALA A 31 -7.15 14.52 -15.78
N LEU A 32 -8.06 15.13 -16.56
CA LEU A 32 -8.87 16.26 -16.09
C LEU A 32 -9.87 15.86 -15.00
N ASP A 33 -10.57 14.72 -15.15
CA ASP A 33 -11.50 14.21 -14.12
C ASP A 33 -10.75 13.85 -12.82
N LEU A 34 -9.59 13.21 -12.92
CA LEU A 34 -8.73 12.91 -11.77
C LEU A 34 -8.22 14.18 -11.09
N ALA A 35 -7.82 15.20 -11.86
CA ALA A 35 -7.40 16.49 -11.32
C ALA A 35 -8.55 17.23 -10.62
N ALA A 36 -9.75 17.23 -11.22
CA ALA A 36 -10.95 17.84 -10.64
C ALA A 36 -11.33 17.20 -9.30
N ARG A 37 -11.20 15.88 -9.19
CA ARG A 37 -11.45 15.12 -7.95
C ARG A 37 -10.28 15.12 -6.97
N LYS A 38 -9.21 15.87 -7.27
CA LYS A 38 -7.96 15.92 -6.50
C LYS A 38 -7.40 14.53 -6.19
N ALA A 39 -7.61 13.57 -7.09
CA ALA A 39 -7.39 12.16 -6.82
C ALA A 39 -5.93 11.87 -6.43
N VAL A 40 -5.75 10.88 -5.57
CA VAL A 40 -4.44 10.45 -5.08
C VAL A 40 -4.06 9.15 -5.77
N ALA A 41 -2.92 9.16 -6.44
CA ALA A 41 -2.30 7.95 -6.97
C ALA A 41 -1.45 7.30 -5.88
N ILE A 42 -1.77 6.05 -5.57
CA ILE A 42 -1.11 5.23 -4.55
C ILE A 42 -0.39 4.10 -5.28
N PRO A 43 0.92 3.90 -5.07
CA PRO A 43 1.64 2.80 -5.69
C PRO A 43 1.05 1.45 -5.32
N ARG A 44 1.04 0.54 -6.29
CA ARG A 44 0.46 -0.79 -6.17
C ARG A 44 1.54 -1.85 -6.24
N ILE A 45 1.41 -2.86 -5.38
CA ILE A 45 2.12 -4.13 -5.49
C ILE A 45 1.13 -5.29 -5.34
N LYS A 46 1.44 -6.41 -6.00
CA LYS A 46 0.58 -7.61 -5.92
C LYS A 46 0.70 -8.29 -4.56
N VAL A 47 1.93 -8.43 -4.07
CA VAL A 47 2.24 -9.11 -2.81
C VAL A 47 3.34 -8.34 -2.09
N LEU A 48 3.24 -8.27 -0.77
CA LEU A 48 4.23 -7.61 0.06
C LEU A 48 5.46 -8.50 0.29
N SER A 49 6.43 -8.42 -0.62
CA SER A 49 7.69 -9.17 -0.56
C SER A 49 8.92 -8.25 -0.73
N LEU A 50 10.09 -8.74 -0.30
CA LEU A 50 11.35 -8.01 -0.48
C LEU A 50 11.69 -7.79 -1.96
N SER A 51 11.39 -8.76 -2.83
CA SER A 51 11.61 -8.67 -4.27
C SER A 51 10.72 -7.60 -4.89
N ALA A 52 9.41 -7.62 -4.60
CA ALA A 52 8.47 -6.62 -5.08
C ALA A 52 8.89 -5.21 -4.64
N LEU A 53 9.31 -5.05 -3.38
CA LEU A 53 9.81 -3.76 -2.89
C LEU A 53 11.15 -3.36 -3.52
N SER A 54 12.01 -4.29 -3.92
CA SER A 54 13.26 -3.95 -4.63
C SER A 54 13.01 -3.49 -6.06
N GLU A 55 12.02 -4.05 -6.73
CA GLU A 55 11.66 -3.71 -8.12
C GLU A 55 10.90 -2.39 -8.23
N MET A 56 10.30 -1.92 -7.13
CA MET A 56 9.75 -0.58 -7.07
C MET A 56 10.88 0.45 -7.12
N GLU A 57 10.86 1.27 -8.18
CA GLU A 57 11.57 2.56 -8.24
C GLU A 57 11.24 3.41 -7.01
N GLU A 58 12.08 4.41 -6.72
CA GLU A 58 11.90 5.30 -5.57
C GLU A 58 10.45 5.78 -5.46
N PHE A 59 9.83 5.40 -4.35
CA PHE A 59 8.45 5.73 -4.04
C PHE A 59 8.50 6.64 -2.81
N SER A 60 8.00 7.86 -2.97
CA SER A 60 7.98 8.92 -1.95
C SER A 60 6.61 9.06 -1.27
N SER A 61 5.69 8.12 -1.51
CA SER A 61 4.35 8.19 -0.91
C SER A 61 4.36 7.57 0.48
N GLU A 62 3.56 8.12 1.38
CA GLU A 62 3.38 7.53 2.72
C GLU A 62 2.49 6.28 2.70
N SER A 63 1.88 5.97 1.55
CA SER A 63 0.91 4.88 1.40
C SER A 63 1.24 3.95 0.26
N ILE A 64 0.98 2.66 0.44
CA ILE A 64 1.08 1.63 -0.60
C ILE A 64 -0.20 0.80 -0.64
N PHE A 65 -0.60 0.38 -1.83
CA PHE A 65 -1.68 -0.57 -2.03
C PHE A 65 -1.11 -1.97 -2.32
N VAL A 66 -1.62 -2.97 -1.60
CA VAL A 66 -1.22 -4.37 -1.73
C VAL A 66 -2.45 -5.21 -2.07
N ASP A 67 -2.42 -5.92 -3.20
CA ASP A 67 -3.57 -6.74 -3.62
C ASP A 67 -3.84 -7.86 -2.60
N ASN A 68 -2.78 -8.53 -2.16
CA ASN A 68 -2.88 -9.72 -1.31
C ASN A 68 -1.91 -9.69 -0.11
N LEU A 69 -2.46 -9.96 1.08
CA LEU A 69 -1.74 -10.07 2.35
C LEU A 69 -1.46 -11.52 2.79
N SER A 70 -1.74 -12.52 1.95
CA SER A 70 -1.56 -13.94 2.29
C SER A 70 -0.15 -14.32 2.73
N PHE A 71 0.86 -13.59 2.25
CA PHE A 71 2.24 -13.73 2.68
C PHE A 71 2.82 -12.36 3.01
N VAL A 72 3.08 -12.13 4.30
CA VAL A 72 3.71 -10.91 4.80
C VAL A 72 4.97 -11.28 5.56
N ASP A 73 6.12 -10.87 5.02
CA ASP A 73 7.42 -11.01 5.68
C ASP A 73 7.72 -9.79 6.55
N ASN A 74 8.13 -9.99 7.81
CA ASN A 74 8.55 -8.90 8.70
C ASN A 74 9.72 -8.10 8.12
N ARG A 75 10.60 -8.72 7.32
CA ARG A 75 11.68 -8.00 6.62
C ARG A 75 11.13 -7.05 5.56
N ALA A 76 10.07 -7.46 4.86
CA ALA A 76 9.39 -6.61 3.89
C ALA A 76 8.66 -5.44 4.58
N LEU A 77 8.01 -5.69 5.72
CA LEU A 77 7.40 -4.63 6.55
C LEU A 77 8.43 -3.60 7.02
N LYS A 78 9.57 -4.07 7.55
CA LYS A 78 10.65 -3.18 7.99
C LYS A 78 11.19 -2.34 6.83
N LYS A 79 11.47 -2.96 5.68
CA LYS A 79 11.93 -2.25 4.48
C LYS A 79 10.90 -1.22 3.98
N LEU A 80 9.62 -1.55 4.05
CA LEU A 80 8.54 -0.65 3.65
C LEU A 80 8.47 0.58 4.58
N LYS A 81 8.59 0.37 5.89
CA LYS A 81 8.71 1.45 6.89
C LYS A 81 9.95 2.30 6.66
N ASP A 82 11.12 1.69 6.43
CA ASP A 82 12.37 2.40 6.21
C ASP A 82 12.34 3.27 4.93
N ARG A 83 11.47 2.92 3.97
CA ARG A 83 11.14 3.73 2.78
C ARG A 83 10.13 4.85 3.04
N GLY A 84 9.67 5.03 4.28
CA GLY A 84 8.77 6.12 4.67
C GLY A 84 7.28 5.81 4.56
N ALA A 85 6.90 4.58 4.19
CA ALA A 85 5.49 4.22 4.22
C ALA A 85 4.98 4.12 5.66
N ARG A 86 3.74 4.54 5.85
CA ARG A 86 3.02 4.50 7.14
C ARG A 86 1.69 3.78 7.01
N LEU A 87 1.15 3.68 5.80
CA LEU A 87 -0.17 3.13 5.53
C LEU A 87 -0.12 2.06 4.43
N VAL A 88 -0.74 0.92 4.69
CA VAL A 88 -0.91 -0.19 3.75
C VAL A 88 -2.39 -0.35 3.50
N LEU A 89 -2.79 -0.19 2.25
CA LEU A 89 -4.15 -0.35 1.79
C LEU A 89 -4.28 -1.69 1.08
N THR A 90 -5.40 -2.39 1.25
CA THR A 90 -5.65 -3.65 0.55
C THR A 90 -7.13 -3.85 0.31
N CYS A 91 -7.52 -4.63 -0.69
CA CYS A 91 -8.89 -5.16 -0.78
C CYS A 91 -9.06 -6.48 -0.02
N SER A 92 -7.97 -7.05 0.51
CA SER A 92 -8.02 -8.26 1.32
C SER A 92 -8.73 -7.99 2.66
N ASN A 93 -9.34 -9.04 3.23
CA ASN A 93 -9.81 -8.99 4.61
C ASN A 93 -8.60 -8.86 5.54
N VAL A 94 -8.65 -7.87 6.43
CA VAL A 94 -7.60 -7.61 7.43
C VAL A 94 -8.17 -8.02 8.79
N ASN A 95 -7.60 -9.03 9.41
CA ASN A 95 -8.00 -9.46 10.74
C ASN A 95 -7.20 -8.73 11.83
N ARG A 96 -7.49 -9.01 13.11
CA ARG A 96 -6.83 -8.34 14.24
C ARG A 96 -5.33 -8.69 14.34
N ASP A 97 -4.95 -9.92 14.05
CA ASP A 97 -3.57 -10.38 14.13
C ASP A 97 -2.71 -9.72 13.04
N ASP A 98 -3.26 -9.55 11.84
CA ASP A 98 -2.65 -8.77 10.77
C ASP A 98 -2.40 -7.34 11.24
N LYS A 99 -3.40 -6.69 11.84
CA LYS A 99 -3.23 -5.33 12.36
C LYS A 99 -2.12 -5.23 13.40
N PHE A 100 -2.05 -6.17 14.35
CA PHE A 100 -0.96 -6.22 15.34
C PHE A 100 0.40 -6.37 14.67
N LYS A 101 0.54 -7.33 13.74
CA LYS A 101 1.81 -7.57 13.03
C LYS A 101 2.32 -6.35 12.26
N PHE A 102 1.43 -5.62 11.60
CA PHE A 102 1.79 -4.37 10.93
C PHE A 102 2.11 -3.26 11.95
N ALA A 103 1.34 -3.17 13.04
CA ALA A 103 1.56 -2.18 14.10
C ALA A 103 2.89 -2.34 14.83
N GLU A 104 3.37 -3.58 15.04
CA GLU A 104 4.72 -3.86 15.56
C GLU A 104 5.82 -3.24 14.70
N ASN A 105 5.53 -3.04 13.40
CA ASN A 105 6.42 -2.40 12.43
C ASN A 105 6.07 -0.93 12.19
N ASN A 106 5.23 -0.31 13.03
CA ASN A 106 4.73 1.07 12.89
C ASN A 106 4.00 1.34 11.56
N LEU A 107 3.31 0.34 11.03
CA LEU A 107 2.52 0.45 9.80
C LEU A 107 1.04 0.27 10.12
N ALA A 108 0.19 1.16 9.60
CA ALA A 108 -1.24 0.98 9.59
C ALA A 108 -1.64 0.08 8.42
N VAL A 109 -2.60 -0.83 8.61
CA VAL A 109 -3.15 -1.65 7.53
C VAL A 109 -4.67 -1.50 7.49
N VAL A 110 -5.20 -1.13 6.33
CA VAL A 110 -6.62 -0.83 6.15
C VAL A 110 -7.18 -1.57 4.94
N SER A 111 -8.31 -2.24 5.16
CA SER A 111 -9.08 -2.87 4.09
C SER A 111 -9.98 -1.84 3.41
N LEU A 112 -9.82 -1.64 2.11
CA LEU A 112 -10.65 -0.79 1.27
C LEU A 112 -11.94 -1.53 0.92
N LYS A 113 -13.07 -0.99 1.38
CA LYS A 113 -14.41 -1.40 0.95
C LYS A 113 -15.04 -0.45 -0.08
N VAL A 114 -14.23 0.45 -0.65
CA VAL A 114 -14.68 1.57 -1.48
C VAL A 114 -14.33 1.34 -2.94
N SER A 115 -15.12 1.91 -3.85
CA SER A 115 -14.87 1.88 -5.29
C SER A 115 -13.62 2.70 -5.66
N VAL A 116 -12.65 2.02 -6.26
CA VAL A 116 -11.43 2.62 -6.81
C VAL A 116 -11.79 3.40 -8.08
N LEU A 117 -11.26 4.62 -8.26
CA LEU A 117 -11.50 5.42 -9.48
C LEU A 117 -10.79 4.83 -10.69
N TYR A 118 -9.56 4.36 -10.50
CA TYR A 118 -8.75 3.76 -11.55
C TYR A 118 -7.74 2.76 -10.97
N LEU A 119 -7.58 1.62 -11.62
CA LEU A 119 -6.65 0.56 -11.25
C LEU A 119 -5.73 0.26 -12.44
N SER A 120 -4.42 0.36 -12.22
CA SER A 120 -3.38 -0.06 -13.16
C SER A 120 -2.42 -1.02 -12.48
N ASP A 121 -1.47 -1.58 -13.23
CA ASP A 121 -0.43 -2.45 -12.66
C ASP A 121 0.51 -1.73 -11.69
N ARG A 122 0.65 -0.41 -11.81
CA ARG A 122 1.60 0.38 -11.01
C ARG A 122 0.93 1.22 -9.92
N PHE A 123 -0.32 1.63 -10.13
CA PHE A 123 -1.01 2.57 -9.24
C PHE A 123 -2.48 2.22 -9.07
N VAL A 124 -2.99 2.49 -7.87
CA VAL A 124 -4.41 2.61 -7.52
C VAL A 124 -4.72 4.10 -7.36
N VAL A 125 -5.80 4.57 -7.94
CA VAL A 125 -6.22 5.96 -7.83
C VAL A 125 -7.51 6.05 -7.04
N LEU A 126 -7.48 6.84 -5.96
CA LEU A 126 -8.60 7.06 -5.05
C LEU A 126 -9.02 8.54 -5.05
N PRO A 127 -10.30 8.85 -4.77
CA PRO A 127 -10.70 10.22 -4.47
C PRO A 127 -9.94 10.73 -3.24
N ARG A 128 -9.59 12.02 -3.21
CA ARG A 128 -8.81 12.61 -2.11
C ARG A 128 -9.50 12.43 -0.76
N ASP A 129 -10.78 12.77 -0.71
CA ASP A 129 -11.56 12.76 0.54
C ASP A 129 -11.65 11.35 1.12
N THR A 130 -11.80 10.35 0.24
CA THR A 130 -11.78 8.93 0.62
C THR A 130 -10.42 8.54 1.17
N TYR A 131 -9.33 8.89 0.47
CA TYR A 131 -7.97 8.59 0.92
C TYR A 131 -7.65 9.26 2.27
N ASP A 132 -7.97 10.54 2.44
CA ASP A 132 -7.68 11.29 3.66
C ASP A 132 -8.47 10.71 4.85
N SER A 133 -9.74 10.35 4.66
CA SER A 133 -10.56 9.68 5.69
C SER A 133 -9.98 8.31 6.09
N ILE A 134 -9.59 7.50 5.12
CA ILE A 134 -8.97 6.19 5.36
C ILE A 134 -7.63 6.34 6.07
N LYS A 135 -6.82 7.32 5.66
CA LYS A 135 -5.52 7.61 6.26
C LYS A 135 -5.69 7.99 7.72
N GLU A 136 -6.59 8.92 8.03
CA GLU A 136 -6.86 9.36 9.40
C GLU A 136 -7.33 8.19 10.27
N GLN A 137 -8.29 7.40 9.79
CA GLN A 137 -8.80 6.24 10.52
C GLN A 137 -7.70 5.19 10.76
N GLY A 138 -6.92 4.86 9.74
CA GLY A 138 -5.86 3.86 9.83
C GLY A 138 -4.73 4.27 10.77
N LEU A 139 -4.32 5.54 10.74
CA LEU A 139 -3.27 6.06 11.62
C LEU A 139 -3.74 6.13 13.08
N LYS A 140 -5.00 6.54 13.33
CA LYS A 140 -5.57 6.52 14.68
C LYS A 140 -5.68 5.11 15.25
N GLU A 141 -6.06 4.13 14.43
CA GLU A 141 -6.08 2.74 14.86
C GLU A 141 -4.68 2.20 15.17
N LEU A 142 -3.68 2.57 14.37
CA LEU A 142 -2.28 2.24 14.62
C LEU A 142 -1.80 2.80 15.96
N GLU A 143 -2.12 4.04 16.30
CA GLU A 143 -1.76 4.64 17.60
C GLU A 143 -2.31 3.81 18.77
N ASN A 144 -3.60 3.49 18.75
CA ASN A 144 -4.22 2.65 19.78
C ASN A 144 -3.56 1.26 19.89
N LEU A 145 -3.19 0.66 18.75
CA LEU A 145 -2.52 -0.65 18.75
C LEU A 145 -1.09 -0.56 19.30
N ARG A 146 -0.37 0.54 19.05
CA ARG A 146 0.97 0.75 19.59
C ARG A 146 0.94 0.88 21.11
N ASP A 147 -0.04 1.59 21.65
CA ASP A 147 -0.22 1.70 23.09
C ASP A 147 -0.45 0.32 23.72
N LEU A 148 -1.35 -0.48 23.14
CA LEU A 148 -1.59 -1.87 23.58
C LEU A 148 -0.35 -2.77 23.48
N ILE A 149 0.46 -2.63 22.43
CA ILE A 149 1.71 -3.39 22.26
C ILE A 149 2.72 -2.99 23.33
N ILE A 150 2.83 -1.69 23.63
CA ILE A 150 3.75 -1.18 24.66
C ILE A 150 3.32 -1.66 26.04
N GLU A 151 2.03 -1.57 26.37
CA GLU A 151 1.48 -2.06 27.63
C GLU A 151 1.80 -3.55 27.85
N LYS A 152 1.54 -4.40 26.85
CA LYS A 152 1.86 -5.83 26.93
C LYS A 152 3.35 -6.09 27.17
N LYS A 153 4.23 -5.36 26.48
CA LYS A 153 5.68 -5.50 26.66
C LYS A 153 6.13 -5.09 28.07
N ILE A 154 5.51 -4.05 28.63
CA ILE A 154 5.79 -3.63 30.01
C ILE A 154 5.35 -4.72 30.99
N GLU A 155 4.16 -5.29 30.81
CA GLU A 155 3.66 -6.40 31.64
C GLU A 155 4.58 -7.63 31.58
N GLU A 156 5.04 -8.01 30.39
CA GLU A 156 5.98 -9.12 30.19
C GLU A 156 7.30 -8.89 30.96
N ILE A 157 7.89 -7.70 30.85
CA ILE A 157 9.13 -7.33 31.55
C ILE A 157 8.93 -7.38 33.08
N LEU A 158 7.79 -6.88 33.58
CA LEU A 158 7.48 -6.89 35.01
C LEU A 158 7.33 -8.32 35.54
N ASP A 159 6.71 -9.21 34.77
CA ASP A 159 6.54 -10.61 35.15
C ASP A 159 7.86 -11.39 35.11
N GLU A 160 8.73 -11.13 34.15
CA GLU A 160 10.10 -11.66 34.14
C GLU A 160 10.86 -11.22 35.39
N TYR A 161 10.81 -9.93 35.72
CA TYR A 161 11.45 -9.39 36.91
C TYR A 161 10.91 -10.01 38.21
N ARG A 162 9.59 -10.22 38.33
CA ARG A 162 8.96 -10.91 39.47
C ARG A 162 9.48 -12.34 39.60
N LYS A 163 9.55 -13.09 38.50
CA LYS A 163 10.06 -14.48 38.48
C LYS A 163 11.53 -14.55 38.90
N GLU A 164 12.38 -13.64 38.40
CA GLU A 164 13.78 -13.57 38.79
C GLU A 164 13.95 -13.25 40.27
N ARG A 165 13.18 -12.30 40.79
CA ARG A 165 13.22 -11.93 42.22
C ARG A 165 12.84 -13.10 43.11
N ILE A 166 11.82 -13.88 42.74
CA ILE A 166 11.42 -15.10 43.46
C ILE A 166 12.53 -16.15 43.43
N LYS A 167 13.16 -16.39 42.26
CA LYS A 167 14.31 -17.32 42.15
C LYS A 167 15.48 -16.92 43.06
N ILE A 168 15.80 -15.63 43.13
CA ILE A 168 16.87 -15.12 44.01
C ILE A 168 16.54 -15.34 45.48
N LEU A 169 15.27 -15.17 45.88
CA LEU A 169 14.82 -15.39 47.26
C LEU A 169 14.88 -16.88 47.63
N LEU A 170 14.46 -17.78 46.73
CA LEU A 170 14.47 -19.22 46.96
C LEU A 170 15.88 -19.83 47.00
N ASN A 171 16.88 -19.22 46.35
CA ASN A 171 18.27 -19.69 46.35
C ASN A 171 19.11 -19.13 47.52
N LYS A 172 18.52 -18.31 48.40
CA LYS A 172 19.18 -17.76 49.60
C LYS A 172 18.81 -18.52 50.89
N GLU A 173 17.91 -19.50 50.80
CA GLU A 173 17.63 -20.51 51.83
C GLU A 173 18.45 -21.79 51.54
#